data_AF-A0A958H9G6-F1
#
_entry.id   AF-A0A958H9G6-F1
#
_cell.length_a   1.000
_cell.length_b   1.000
_cell.length_c   1.000
_cell.angle_alpha   90.00
_cell.angle_beta   90.00
_cell.angle_gamma   90.00
#
_symmetry.space_group_name_H-M   'P 1'
#
loop_
_entity.id
_entity.type
_entity.pdbx_description
1 polymer ?
#
loop_
_entity_poly.entity_id
_entity_poly.type
_entity_poly.pdbx_seq_one_letter_code
_entity_poly.pdbx_strand_id
1 'polypeptide(L)'
;MGDRRRTYLWWLVPLLFGLIIGWFLLGWLIAPVKWSNAGLQDLDPTLKSAYVVTAAEAFAQTQDSAKVIERLQGMGTQVDVAAIASDAVAAAEASGDLVTADRIRAMAAAVNLPLDVPAAPAQTQEGTDQAQEGGNSSVLTILGLLLIAGGIALAAWLLLRRRSASDDDGYQDDEMQTAAA
;
A
#
# COMPACT_ATOMS: atom_id res chain seq x y z
N MET A 1 -10.47 48.87 -27.34
CA MET A 1 -10.97 47.52 -27.73
C MET A 1 -10.60 46.48 -26.65
N GLY A 2 -11.25 46.50 -25.48
CA GLY A 2 -10.83 45.73 -24.30
C GLY A 2 -11.79 44.63 -23.80
N ASP A 3 -13.11 44.81 -23.95
CA ASP A 3 -14.05 44.13 -23.03
C ASP A 3 -14.69 42.82 -23.51
N ARG A 4 -14.51 42.45 -24.78
CA ARG A 4 -15.19 41.25 -25.35
C ARG A 4 -14.65 39.92 -24.82
N ARG A 5 -13.46 39.92 -24.21
CA ARG A 5 -12.74 38.73 -23.74
C ARG A 5 -13.35 38.18 -22.44
N ARG A 6 -13.83 39.08 -21.57
CA ARG A 6 -14.34 38.76 -20.24
C ARG A 6 -15.71 38.07 -20.29
N THR A 7 -16.55 38.44 -21.26
CA THR A 7 -17.84 37.77 -21.51
C THR A 7 -17.65 36.37 -22.10
N TYR A 8 -16.66 36.17 -22.99
CA TYR A 8 -16.35 34.85 -23.53
C TYR A 8 -15.85 33.87 -22.47
N LEU A 9 -15.04 34.34 -21.51
CA LEU A 9 -14.61 33.55 -20.36
C LEU A 9 -15.78 33.04 -19.52
N TRP A 10 -16.85 33.83 -19.37
CA TRP A 10 -18.03 33.44 -18.60
C TRP A 10 -18.80 32.26 -19.23
N TRP A 11 -18.78 32.14 -20.56
CA TRP A 11 -19.36 31.01 -21.30
C TRP A 11 -18.38 29.84 -21.47
N LEU A 12 -17.07 30.10 -21.46
CA LEU A 12 -16.04 29.08 -21.60
C LEU A 12 -15.93 28.18 -20.37
N VAL A 13 -16.12 28.74 -19.17
CA VAL A 13 -16.04 28.01 -17.89
C VAL A 13 -17.04 26.84 -17.81
N PRO A 14 -18.36 27.02 -18.02
CA PRO A 14 -19.30 25.90 -17.97
C PRO A 14 -19.09 24.89 -19.11
N LEU A 15 -18.64 25.35 -20.29
CA LEU A 15 -18.30 24.46 -21.40
C LEU A 15 -17.11 23.55 -21.07
N LEU A 16 -16.07 24.10 -20.46
CA LEU A 16 -14.89 23.34 -20.05
C LEU A 16 -15.22 22.40 -18.88
N PHE A 17 -16.03 22.86 -17.92
CA PHE A 17 -16.51 22.02 -16.82
C PHE A 17 -17.37 20.86 -17.34
N GLY A 18 -18.32 21.12 -18.24
CA GLY A 18 -19.14 20.09 -18.87
C GLY A 18 -18.30 19.10 -19.67
N LEU A 19 -17.24 19.56 -20.34
CA LEU A 19 -16.32 18.69 -21.07
C LEU A 19 -15.49 17.82 -20.13
N ILE A 20 -14.95 18.37 -19.04
CA ILE A 20 -14.18 17.60 -18.05
C ILE A 20 -15.07 16.55 -17.38
N ILE A 21 -16.27 16.95 -16.95
CA ILE A 21 -17.24 16.05 -16.31
C ILE A 21 -17.69 14.98 -17.31
N GLY A 22 -18.09 15.37 -18.52
CA GLY A 22 -18.46 14.43 -19.57
C GLY A 22 -17.35 13.43 -19.87
N TRP A 23 -16.11 13.91 -20.05
CA TRP A 23 -14.96 13.05 -20.31
C TRP A 23 -14.68 12.07 -19.16
N PHE A 24 -14.73 12.55 -17.92
CA PHE A 24 -14.49 11.72 -16.74
C PHE A 24 -15.59 10.68 -16.55
N LEU A 25 -16.86 11.06 -16.75
CA LEU A 25 -17.99 10.15 -16.72
C LEU A 25 -17.90 9.12 -17.84
N LEU A 26 -17.54 9.50 -19.07
CA LEU A 26 -17.37 8.53 -20.16
C LEU A 26 -16.22 7.56 -19.89
N GLY A 27 -15.09 8.05 -19.36
CA GLY A 27 -13.93 7.21 -19.02
C GLY A 27 -14.23 6.19 -17.92
N TRP A 28 -15.00 6.58 -16.89
CA TRP A 28 -15.34 5.71 -15.76
C TRP A 28 -16.62 4.87 -15.94
N LEU A 29 -17.60 5.34 -16.71
CA LEU A 29 -18.88 4.64 -16.90
C LEU A 29 -18.79 3.53 -17.97
N ILE A 30 -17.96 3.71 -19.00
CA ILE A 30 -17.78 2.74 -20.09
C ILE A 30 -16.77 1.65 -19.70
N ALA A 31 -15.79 1.97 -18.85
CA ALA A 31 -14.79 1.03 -18.38
C ALA A 31 -14.71 1.07 -16.84
N PRO A 32 -15.66 0.46 -16.12
CA PRO A 32 -15.45 0.22 -14.70
C PRO A 32 -14.17 -0.61 -14.57
N VAL A 33 -13.15 -0.07 -13.89
CA VAL A 33 -11.94 -0.80 -13.55
C VAL A 33 -12.38 -1.97 -12.68
N LYS A 34 -12.50 -3.14 -13.31
CA LYS A 34 -12.70 -4.38 -12.61
C LYS A 34 -11.38 -4.72 -11.98
N TRP A 35 -11.25 -4.41 -10.69
CA TRP A 35 -10.30 -5.09 -9.83
C TRP A 35 -10.70 -6.56 -9.85
N SER A 36 -10.10 -7.34 -10.75
CA SER A 36 -10.13 -8.79 -10.60
C SER A 36 -9.51 -9.03 -9.24
N ASN A 37 -10.27 -9.62 -8.32
CA ASN A 37 -9.73 -10.06 -7.04
C ASN A 37 -8.59 -11.03 -7.36
N ALA A 38 -7.36 -10.53 -7.40
CA ALA A 38 -6.18 -11.35 -7.49
C ALA A 38 -6.09 -12.09 -6.17
N GLY A 39 -6.71 -13.27 -6.11
CA GLY A 39 -6.52 -14.18 -4.99
C GLY A 39 -5.04 -14.57 -4.92
N LEU A 40 -4.61 -15.09 -3.78
CA LEU A 40 -3.24 -15.64 -3.65
C LEU A 40 -2.95 -16.74 -4.70
N GLN A 41 -3.99 -17.38 -5.22
CA GLN A 41 -3.93 -18.31 -6.35
C GLN A 41 -3.52 -17.69 -7.70
N ASP A 42 -3.80 -16.41 -7.95
CA ASP A 42 -3.52 -15.70 -9.21
C ASP A 42 -2.21 -14.88 -9.14
N LEU A 43 -1.49 -14.96 -8.02
CA LEU A 43 -0.20 -14.30 -7.84
C LEU A 43 0.85 -14.88 -8.79
N ASP A 44 1.77 -14.04 -9.24
CA ASP A 44 2.94 -14.48 -10.00
C ASP A 44 3.69 -15.58 -9.21
N PRO A 45 4.21 -16.62 -9.88
CA PRO A 45 4.93 -17.72 -9.22
C PRO A 45 6.09 -17.24 -8.33
N THR A 46 6.75 -16.13 -8.68
CA THR A 46 7.83 -15.52 -7.87
C THR A 46 7.28 -14.94 -6.56
N LEU A 47 6.08 -14.37 -6.59
CA LEU A 47 5.42 -13.84 -5.39
C LEU A 47 4.89 -14.97 -4.49
N LYS A 48 4.48 -16.09 -5.08
CA LYS A 48 4.06 -17.28 -4.31
C LYS A 48 5.22 -17.90 -3.53
N SER A 49 6.40 -18.03 -4.14
CA SER A 49 7.59 -18.53 -3.43
C SER A 49 8.02 -17.58 -2.31
N ALA A 50 8.03 -16.26 -2.56
CA ALA A 50 8.29 -15.27 -1.53
C ALA A 50 7.27 -15.34 -0.37
N TYR A 51 5.99 -15.56 -0.68
CA TYR A 51 4.96 -15.72 0.36
C TYR A 51 5.22 -16.97 1.23
N VAL A 52 5.60 -18.11 0.65
CA VAL A 52 5.96 -19.32 1.40
C VAL A 52 7.16 -19.08 2.32
N VAL A 53 8.19 -18.36 1.84
CA VAL A 53 9.34 -17.96 2.68
C VAL A 53 8.89 -17.11 3.87
N THR A 54 8.05 -16.09 3.63
CA THR A 54 7.54 -15.24 4.72
C THR A 54 6.63 -15.98 5.70
N ALA A 55 5.84 -16.95 5.21
CA ALA A 55 5.03 -17.80 6.07
C ALA A 55 5.90 -18.70 6.95
N ALA A 56 7.00 -19.24 6.40
CA ALA A 56 7.97 -20.03 7.14
C ALA A 56 8.72 -19.19 8.18
N GLU A 57 9.06 -17.95 7.87
CA GLU A 57 9.67 -17.03 8.83
C GLU A 57 8.72 -16.62 9.95
N ALA A 58 7.45 -16.33 9.63
CA ALA A 58 6.44 -16.08 10.64
C ALA A 58 6.22 -17.31 11.54
N PHE A 59 6.24 -18.52 10.96
CA PHE A 59 6.17 -19.76 11.72
C PHE A 59 7.40 -19.96 12.62
N ALA A 60 8.60 -19.64 12.14
CA ALA A 60 9.81 -19.71 12.98
C ALA A 60 9.72 -18.79 14.21
N GLN A 61 9.00 -17.67 14.10
CA GLN A 61 8.82 -16.72 15.20
C GLN A 61 7.67 -17.09 16.14
N THR A 62 6.52 -17.55 15.61
CA THR A 62 5.32 -17.76 16.43
C THR A 62 5.00 -19.23 16.71
N GLN A 63 5.65 -20.17 16.02
CA GLN A 63 5.40 -21.62 16.04
C GLN A 63 3.92 -22.02 15.91
N ASP A 64 3.12 -21.17 15.26
CA ASP A 64 1.66 -21.28 15.19
C ASP A 64 1.25 -21.96 13.88
N SER A 65 1.13 -23.29 13.92
CA SER A 65 0.77 -24.12 12.77
C SER A 65 -0.66 -23.88 12.28
N ALA A 66 -1.59 -23.49 13.17
CA ALA A 66 -2.97 -23.21 12.80
C ALA A 66 -3.08 -21.97 11.90
N LYS A 67 -2.35 -20.90 12.23
CA LYS A 67 -2.27 -19.71 11.38
C LYS A 67 -1.56 -19.94 10.06
N VAL A 68 -0.58 -20.85 10.02
CA VAL A 68 0.05 -21.24 8.75
C VAL A 68 -0.97 -21.94 7.86
N ILE A 69 -1.71 -22.91 8.41
CA ILE A 69 -2.74 -23.63 7.66
C ILE A 69 -3.79 -22.66 7.11
N GLU A 70 -4.28 -21.70 7.91
CA GLU A 70 -5.20 -20.65 7.45
C GLU A 70 -4.62 -19.83 6.28
N ARG A 71 -3.34 -19.45 6.38
CA ARG A 71 -2.64 -18.68 5.33
C ARG A 71 -2.39 -19.45 4.04
N LEU A 72 -2.16 -20.76 4.14
CA LEU A 72 -1.91 -21.62 2.98
C LEU A 72 -3.20 -22.04 2.27
N GLN A 73 -4.33 -22.11 2.99
CA GLN A 73 -5.65 -22.47 2.42
C GLN A 73 -6.10 -21.56 1.26
N GLY A 74 -5.70 -20.28 1.27
CA GLY A 74 -6.05 -19.33 0.22
C GLY A 74 -5.18 -19.39 -1.05
N MET A 75 -4.15 -20.22 -1.07
CA MET A 75 -3.12 -20.20 -2.12
C MET A 75 -3.36 -21.20 -3.26
N GLY A 76 -4.18 -22.22 -3.02
CA GLY A 76 -4.45 -23.29 -3.98
C GLY A 76 -4.61 -24.64 -3.30
N THR A 77 -4.38 -25.72 -4.04
CA THR A 77 -4.40 -27.05 -3.46
C THR A 77 -3.15 -27.29 -2.61
N GLN A 78 -3.22 -28.21 -1.64
CA GLN A 78 -2.02 -28.59 -0.86
C GLN A 78 -0.86 -29.06 -1.76
N VAL A 79 -1.18 -29.65 -2.91
CA VAL A 79 -0.19 -30.12 -3.89
C VAL A 79 0.55 -28.95 -4.53
N ASP A 80 -0.16 -27.88 -4.91
CA ASP A 80 0.45 -26.68 -5.48
C ASP A 80 1.36 -25.99 -4.46
N VAL A 81 0.89 -25.87 -3.22
CA VAL A 81 1.65 -25.26 -2.12
C VAL A 81 2.90 -26.08 -1.80
N ALA A 82 2.80 -27.40 -1.83
CA ALA A 82 3.95 -28.29 -1.63
C ALA A 82 5.01 -28.13 -2.72
N ALA A 83 4.60 -28.06 -3.99
CA ALA A 83 5.51 -27.84 -5.12
C ALA A 83 6.22 -26.48 -5.02
N ILE A 84 5.49 -25.42 -4.66
CA ILE A 84 6.07 -24.08 -4.47
C ILE A 84 7.04 -24.09 -3.29
N ALA A 85 6.73 -24.79 -2.21
CA ALA A 85 7.61 -24.91 -1.06
C ALA A 85 8.88 -25.71 -1.37
N SER A 86 8.80 -26.79 -2.16
CA SER A 86 9.98 -27.52 -2.62
C SER A 86 10.87 -26.68 -3.53
N ASP A 87 10.27 -25.89 -4.44
CA ASP A 87 11.01 -24.99 -5.32
C ASP A 87 11.70 -23.88 -4.52
N ALA A 88 11.02 -23.32 -3.51
CA ALA A 88 11.59 -22.31 -2.63
C ALA A 88 12.77 -22.86 -1.81
N VAL A 89 12.69 -24.11 -1.34
CA VAL A 89 13.81 -24.79 -0.67
C VAL A 89 15.00 -24.96 -1.62
N ALA A 90 14.77 -25.46 -2.84
CA ALA A 90 15.83 -25.63 -3.83
C ALA A 90 16.51 -24.30 -4.21
N ALA A 91 15.74 -23.22 -4.32
CA ALA A 91 16.26 -21.88 -4.59
C ALA A 91 17.08 -21.31 -3.41
N ALA A 92 16.63 -21.54 -2.18
CA ALA A 92 17.36 -21.16 -0.96
C ALA A 92 18.70 -21.91 -0.85
N GLU A 93 18.71 -23.21 -1.16
CA GLU A 93 19.94 -24.00 -1.18
C GLU A 93 20.91 -23.59 -2.29
N ALA A 94 20.39 -23.31 -3.49
CA ALA A 94 21.19 -22.84 -4.61
C ALA A 94 21.85 -21.47 -4.34
N SER A 95 21.21 -20.64 -3.50
CA SER A 95 21.75 -19.35 -3.06
C SER A 95 22.63 -19.44 -1.81
N GLY A 96 22.73 -20.63 -1.19
CA GLY A 96 23.51 -20.86 0.03
C GLY A 96 22.81 -20.44 1.33
N ASP A 97 21.52 -20.07 1.28
CA ASP A 97 20.71 -19.74 2.44
C ASP A 97 20.05 -21.01 3.03
N LEU A 98 20.85 -21.78 3.74
CA LEU A 98 20.40 -23.00 4.41
C LEU A 98 19.40 -22.71 5.55
N VAL A 99 19.47 -21.53 6.16
CA VAL A 99 18.58 -21.14 7.26
C VAL A 99 17.15 -20.99 6.75
N THR A 100 16.97 -20.33 5.61
CA THR A 100 15.65 -20.20 4.98
C THR A 100 15.12 -21.57 4.52
N ALA A 101 15.97 -22.42 3.93
CA ALA A 101 15.58 -23.78 3.55
C ALA A 101 15.06 -24.60 4.75
N ASP A 102 15.76 -24.54 5.88
CA ASP A 102 15.38 -25.27 7.11
C ASP A 102 14.09 -24.72 7.74
N ARG A 103 13.88 -23.40 7.73
CA ARG A 103 12.63 -22.79 8.19
C ARG A 103 11.43 -23.26 7.37
N ILE A 104 11.58 -23.32 6.04
CA ILE A 104 10.50 -23.80 5.15
C ILE A 104 10.20 -25.28 5.43
N ARG A 105 11.23 -26.11 5.61
CA ARG A 105 11.06 -27.53 5.99
C ARG A 105 10.38 -27.70 7.34
N ALA A 106 10.78 -26.94 8.35
CA ALA A 106 10.18 -26.99 9.69
C ALA A 106 8.70 -26.61 9.66
N MET A 107 8.34 -25.55 8.91
CA MET A 107 6.95 -25.17 8.68
C MET A 107 6.17 -26.28 7.96
N ALA A 108 6.72 -26.83 6.88
CA ALA A 108 6.08 -27.88 6.10
C ALA A 108 5.83 -29.15 6.93
N ALA A 109 6.79 -29.56 7.76
CA ALA A 109 6.63 -30.67 8.70
C ALA A 109 5.52 -30.41 9.73
N ALA A 110 5.45 -29.19 10.27
CA ALA A 110 4.44 -28.81 11.27
C ALA A 110 3.00 -28.83 10.72
N VAL A 111 2.82 -28.61 9.42
CA VAL A 111 1.50 -28.62 8.76
C VAL A 111 1.25 -29.87 7.90
N ASN A 112 2.13 -30.88 7.98
CA ASN A 112 2.08 -32.12 7.20
C ASN A 112 2.01 -31.90 5.68
N LEU A 113 2.77 -30.92 5.18
CA LEU A 113 2.85 -30.64 3.74
C LEU A 113 3.80 -31.65 3.06
N PRO A 114 3.37 -32.37 2.01
CA PRO A 114 4.18 -33.40 1.37
C PRO A 114 5.26 -32.77 0.47
N LEU A 115 6.44 -32.48 1.02
CA LEU A 115 7.59 -32.00 0.25
C LEU A 115 8.32 -33.16 -0.44
N ASP A 116 8.75 -32.96 -1.69
CA ASP A 116 9.51 -33.94 -2.48
C ASP A 116 11.05 -33.76 -2.36
N VAL A 117 11.50 -33.20 -1.24
CA VAL A 117 12.92 -32.87 -1.00
C VAL A 117 13.45 -33.72 0.16
N PRO A 118 14.70 -34.23 0.11
CA PRO A 118 15.27 -35.02 1.21
C PRO A 118 15.17 -34.28 2.55
N ALA A 119 14.57 -34.94 3.54
CA ALA A 119 14.46 -34.42 4.89
C ALA A 119 15.85 -34.34 5.54
N ALA A 120 16.40 -33.13 5.68
CA ALA A 120 17.51 -32.88 6.59
C ALA A 120 17.02 -33.05 8.05
N PRO A 121 17.87 -33.52 8.98
CA PRO A 121 17.47 -33.81 10.34
C PRO A 121 16.89 -32.56 11.02
N ALA A 122 15.66 -32.70 11.53
CA ALA A 122 14.91 -31.66 12.21
C ALA A 122 15.75 -31.07 13.36
N GLN A 123 16.19 -29.82 13.22
CA GLN A 123 16.66 -29.05 14.36
C GLN A 123 15.45 -28.56 15.13
N THR A 124 15.22 -29.17 16.29
CA THR A 124 14.29 -28.67 17.29
C THR A 124 14.83 -27.33 17.81
N GLN A 125 14.32 -26.22 17.28
CA GLN A 125 14.52 -24.92 17.90
C GLN A 125 13.63 -24.87 19.15
N GLU A 126 14.27 -25.05 20.31
CA GLU A 126 13.71 -24.67 21.60
C GLU A 126 13.25 -23.21 21.52
N GLY A 127 11.97 -22.99 21.81
CA GLY A 127 11.39 -21.68 21.92
C GLY A 127 12.09 -20.91 23.04
N THR A 128 12.96 -19.98 22.66
CA THR A 128 13.19 -18.81 23.51
C THR A 128 11.96 -17.92 23.41
N ASP A 129 11.13 -17.96 24.45
CA ASP A 129 10.16 -16.92 24.79
C ASP A 129 10.91 -15.59 24.93
N GLN A 130 11.17 -14.92 23.81
CA GLN A 130 11.52 -13.50 23.80
C GLN A 130 10.20 -12.76 23.96
N ALA A 131 9.99 -12.24 25.17
CA ALA A 131 8.91 -11.35 25.53
C ALA A 131 8.68 -10.33 24.41
N GLN A 132 7.48 -10.38 23.85
CA GLN A 132 7.02 -9.50 22.80
C GLN A 132 6.91 -8.06 23.34
N GLU A 133 7.97 -7.28 23.16
CA GLU A 133 7.86 -5.82 23.22
C GLU A 133 7.18 -5.35 21.92
N GLY A 134 5.95 -4.87 22.07
CA GLY A 134 5.08 -4.38 21.00
C GLY A 134 5.68 -3.21 20.24
N GLY A 135 6.54 -3.50 19.26
CA GLY A 135 7.24 -2.55 18.40
C GLY A 135 6.46 -2.16 17.14
N ASN A 136 5.15 -1.94 17.21
CA ASN A 136 4.34 -1.45 16.10
C ASN A 136 3.50 -0.20 16.43
N SER A 137 3.59 0.30 17.67
CA SER A 137 2.90 1.53 18.10
C SER A 137 3.68 2.80 17.72
N SER A 138 5.02 2.78 17.72
CA SER A 138 5.82 3.99 17.44
C SER A 138 5.76 4.44 15.98
N VAL A 139 5.73 3.52 15.00
CA VAL A 139 5.67 3.90 13.57
C VAL A 139 4.29 4.43 13.20
N LEU A 140 3.22 3.82 13.71
CA LEU A 140 1.84 4.28 13.48
C LEU A 140 1.54 5.61 14.19
N THR A 141 2.07 5.83 15.40
CA THR A 141 1.93 7.12 16.10
C THR A 141 2.71 8.24 15.42
N ILE A 142 3.94 7.98 14.98
CA ILE A 142 4.74 8.96 14.21
C ILE A 142 4.06 9.30 12.88
N LEU A 143 3.55 8.29 12.16
CA LEU A 143 2.84 8.50 10.89
C LEU A 143 1.53 9.29 11.10
N GLY A 144 0.77 8.97 12.15
CA GLY A 144 -0.43 9.72 12.54
C GLY A 144 -0.13 11.18 12.87
N LEU A 145 0.92 11.44 13.63
CA LEU A 145 1.33 12.80 14.01
C LEU A 145 1.77 13.62 12.80
N LEU A 146 2.50 13.01 11.86
CA LEU A 146 2.97 13.67 10.63
C LEU A 146 1.80 14.01 9.70
N LEU A 147 0.81 13.12 9.56
CA LEU A 147 -0.40 13.39 8.78
C LEU A 147 -1.25 14.50 9.39
N ILE A 148 -1.40 14.53 10.72
CA ILE A 148 -2.12 15.60 11.41
C ILE A 148 -1.40 16.94 11.25
N ALA A 149 -0.08 16.97 11.44
CA ALA A 149 0.73 18.18 11.26
C ALA A 149 0.67 18.69 9.81
N GLY A 150 0.79 17.80 8.82
CA GLY A 150 0.67 18.12 7.40
C GLY A 150 -0.72 18.65 7.03
N GLY A 151 -1.79 18.04 7.56
CA GLY A 151 -3.17 18.48 7.36
C GLY A 151 -3.44 19.86 7.93
N ILE A 152 -2.93 20.15 9.14
CA ILE A 152 -3.05 21.47 9.78
C ILE A 152 -2.28 22.54 8.99
N ALA A 153 -1.05 22.22 8.54
CA ALA A 153 -0.26 23.14 7.73
C ALA A 153 -0.94 23.45 6.38
N LEU A 154 -1.54 22.44 5.74
CA LEU A 154 -2.26 22.62 4.47
C LEU A 154 -3.55 23.44 4.66
N ALA A 155 -4.29 23.20 5.75
CA ALA A 155 -5.49 23.96 6.09
C ALA A 155 -5.15 25.44 6.40
N ALA A 156 -4.07 25.68 7.16
CA ALA A 156 -3.58 27.02 7.43
C ALA A 156 -3.14 27.72 6.13
N TRP A 157 -2.39 27.03 5.25
CA TRP A 157 -1.98 27.59 3.97
C TRP A 157 -3.17 27.92 3.06
N LEU A 158 -4.20 27.07 3.01
CA LEU A 158 -5.43 27.33 2.26
C LEU A 158 -6.22 28.51 2.82
N LEU A 159 -6.28 28.67 4.15
CA LEU A 159 -6.95 29.80 4.79
C LEU A 159 -6.17 31.11 4.61
N LEU A 160 -4.84 31.08 4.66
CA LEU A 160 -4.00 32.24 4.39
C LEU A 160 -4.06 32.62 2.91
N ARG A 161 -4.03 31.65 2.00
CA ARG A 161 -4.21 31.87 0.56
C ARG A 161 -5.58 32.47 0.22
N ARG A 162 -6.62 32.17 1.02
CA ARG A 162 -7.94 32.77 0.86
C ARG A 162 -8.01 34.21 1.37
N ARG A 163 -7.15 34.60 2.33
CA ARG A 163 -7.06 35.97 2.86
C ARG A 163 -6.20 36.89 2.00
N SER A 164 -5.15 36.38 1.36
CA SER A 164 -4.31 37.17 0.44
C SER A 164 -5.05 37.68 -0.81
N ALA A 165 -6.29 37.24 -1.04
CA ALA A 165 -7.15 37.76 -2.11
C ALA A 165 -8.03 38.94 -1.66
N SER A 166 -7.88 39.45 -0.43
CA SER A 166 -8.71 40.54 0.13
C SER A 166 -7.93 41.79 0.54
N ASP A 167 -6.61 41.83 0.35
CA ASP A 167 -5.76 42.99 0.74
C ASP A 167 -5.37 43.91 -0.45
N ASP A 168 -5.87 43.66 -1.66
CA ASP A 168 -5.52 44.43 -2.88
C ASP A 168 -6.64 45.38 -3.36
N ASP A 169 -7.60 45.72 -2.49
CA ASP A 169 -8.72 46.63 -2.82
C ASP A 169 -8.71 47.92 -1.97
N GLY A 170 -7.67 48.16 -1.15
CA GLY A 170 -7.69 49.21 -0.12
C GLY A 170 -6.85 50.47 -0.36
N TYR A 171 -6.09 50.59 -1.46
CA TYR A 171 -5.09 51.68 -1.59
C TYR A 171 -5.37 52.73 -2.68
N GLN A 172 -6.45 52.62 -3.46
CA GLN A 172 -6.71 53.56 -4.57
C GLN A 172 -7.67 54.71 -4.22
N ASP A 173 -8.30 54.71 -3.04
CA ASP A 173 -9.31 55.71 -2.71
C ASP A 173 -8.74 56.99 -2.05
N ASP A 174 -7.55 56.94 -1.43
CA ASP A 174 -6.96 58.11 -0.76
C ASP A 174 -6.18 59.05 -1.72
N GLU A 175 -5.55 58.53 -2.78
CA GLU A 175 -4.76 59.38 -3.69
C GLU A 175 -5.61 60.26 -4.61
N MET A 176 -6.88 59.92 -4.83
CA MET A 176 -7.78 60.75 -5.65
C MET A 176 -8.41 61.92 -4.88
N GLN A 177 -8.38 61.92 -3.54
CA GLN A 177 -8.90 63.05 -2.76
C GLN A 177 -7.85 64.15 -2.51
N THR A 178 -6.57 63.83 -2.46
CA THR A 178 -5.50 64.83 -2.28
C THR A 178 -5.10 65.54 -3.56
N ALA A 179 -5.42 65.00 -4.74
CA ALA A 179 -5.15 65.64 -6.03
C ALA A 179 -6.19 66.70 -6.44
N ALA A 180 -7.25 66.88 -5.64
CA ALA A 180 -8.36 67.79 -5.92
C ALA A 180 -8.47 68.98 -4.94
N ALA A 181 -7.45 69.23 -4.11
CA ALA A 181 -7.38 70.36 -3.19
C ALA A 181 -6.29 71.38 -3.59
#